data_AF-X1DIV8-F1
#
_entry.id   AF-X1DIV8-F1
#
_cell.length_a   1.000
_cell.length_b   1.000
_cell.length_c   1.000
_cell.angle_alpha   90.00
_cell.angle_beta   90.00
_cell.angle_gamma   90.00
#
_symmetry.space_group_name_H-M   'P 1'
#
loop_
_entity.id
_entity.type
_entity.pdbx_description
1 polymer ?
#
loop_
_entity_poly.entity_id
_entity_poly.type
_entity_poly.pdbx_seq_one_letter_code
_entity_poly.pdbx_strand_id
1 'polypeptide(L)'
;GHMFRLKKIRSHKNQILLLISISLVLIGFLPQITITIVRDYNDPYTVEPLGLESQDGTYISSFIYTPKGEKSHGGVVVSHRYWGDKTIMDPMSVELVRRGFTVISIDFRGHGASGGQFVESELIKDIE
;
A
#
# COMPACT_ATOMS: atom_id res chain seq x y z
N GLY A 1 -1.08 55.55 47.26
CA GLY A 1 -0.06 54.49 47.26
C GLY A 1 -0.63 53.24 46.62
N HIS A 2 0.10 52.70 45.66
CA HIS A 2 -0.08 51.46 44.89
C HIS A 2 -1.26 50.51 45.23
N MET A 3 -2.17 50.34 44.28
CA MET A 3 -3.17 49.26 44.25
C MET A 3 -2.55 48.03 43.53
N PHE A 4 -2.34 46.93 44.25
CA PHE A 4 -1.79 45.69 43.69
C PHE A 4 -2.82 45.03 42.76
N ARG A 5 -2.51 44.96 41.46
CA ARG A 5 -3.29 44.25 40.45
C ARG A 5 -2.90 42.78 40.45
N LEU A 6 -3.77 41.92 40.98
CA LEU A 6 -3.58 40.46 40.96
C LEU A 6 -3.50 39.96 39.51
N LYS A 7 -2.38 39.31 39.17
CA LYS A 7 -2.11 38.72 37.86
C LYS A 7 -2.99 37.46 37.74
N LYS A 8 -3.92 37.45 36.78
CA LYS A 8 -4.87 36.35 36.56
C LYS A 8 -4.08 35.07 36.21
N ILE A 9 -4.10 34.07 37.10
CA ILE A 9 -3.47 32.76 36.87
C ILE A 9 -4.24 32.08 35.73
N ARG A 10 -3.58 31.87 34.59
CA ARG A 10 -4.16 31.24 33.40
C ARG A 10 -4.30 29.74 33.68
N SER A 11 -5.51 29.20 33.61
CA SER A 11 -5.77 27.77 33.82
C SER A 11 -4.96 26.93 32.82
N HIS A 12 -4.02 26.14 33.31
CA HIS A 12 -3.18 25.25 32.51
C HIS A 12 -3.93 24.01 31.99
N LYS A 13 -5.20 23.80 32.39
CA LYS A 13 -6.00 22.63 32.01
C LYS A 13 -6.05 22.44 30.49
N ASN A 14 -6.27 23.51 29.74
CA ASN A 14 -6.34 23.45 28.27
C ASN A 14 -4.97 23.14 27.64
N GLN A 15 -3.88 23.60 28.26
CA GLN A 15 -2.52 23.27 27.80
C GLN A 15 -2.18 21.81 28.09
N ILE A 16 -2.55 21.30 29.27
CA ILE A 16 -2.38 19.89 29.64
C ILE A 16 -3.19 19.00 28.69
N LEU A 17 -4.47 19.33 28.45
CA LEU A 17 -5.32 18.61 27.50
C LEU A 17 -4.72 18.62 26.10
N LEU A 18 -4.22 19.76 25.63
CA LEU A 18 -3.56 19.85 24.33
C LEU A 18 -2.32 18.94 24.24
N LEU A 19 -1.48 18.92 25.28
CA LEU A 19 -0.29 18.07 25.33
C LEU A 19 -0.65 16.58 25.34
N ILE A 20 -1.70 16.20 26.07
CA ILE A 20 -2.21 14.81 26.07
C ILE A 20 -2.69 14.43 24.67
N SER A 21 -3.49 15.28 24.02
CA SER A 21 -4.00 15.02 22.66
C SER A 21 -2.87 14.85 21.64
N ILE A 22 -1.87 15.73 21.68
CA ILE A 22 -0.69 15.62 20.80
C ILE A 22 0.07 14.33 21.09
N SER A 23 0.27 13.98 22.36
CA SER A 23 0.95 12.74 22.75
C SER A 23 0.23 11.50 22.23
N LEU A 24 -1.11 11.47 22.32
CA LEU A 24 -1.92 10.36 21.79
C LEU A 24 -1.78 10.24 20.26
N VAL A 25 -1.80 11.36 19.54
CA VAL A 25 -1.57 11.37 18.08
C VAL A 25 -0.18 10.87 17.75
N LEU A 26 0.86 11.34 18.44
CA LEU A 26 2.24 10.90 18.21
C LEU A 26 2.41 9.40 18.49
N ILE A 27 1.85 8.90 19.60
CA ILE A 27 1.90 7.47 19.96
C ILE A 27 1.18 6.63 18.90
N GLY A 28 0.07 7.10 18.33
CA GLY A 28 -0.64 6.37 17.28
C GLY A 28 0.06 6.42 15.91
N PHE A 29 0.66 7.55 15.56
CA PHE A 29 1.14 7.81 14.21
C PHE A 29 2.61 7.42 13.99
N LEU A 30 3.48 7.59 14.99
CA LEU A 30 4.91 7.25 14.89
C LEU A 30 5.16 5.75 14.62
N PRO A 31 4.44 4.80 15.23
CA PRO A 31 4.59 3.38 14.92
C PRO A 31 4.25 3.04 13.46
N GLN A 32 3.28 3.72 12.85
CA GLN A 32 2.89 3.46 11.46
C GLN A 32 4.04 3.78 10.50
N ILE A 33 4.71 4.91 10.70
CA ILE A 33 5.85 5.33 9.87
C ILE A 33 7.02 4.33 10.00
N THR A 34 7.33 3.93 11.23
CA THR A 34 8.43 3.00 11.49
C THR A 34 8.16 1.60 10.94
N ILE A 35 6.92 1.10 11.06
CA ILE A 35 6.51 -0.19 10.48
C ILE A 35 6.69 -0.18 8.97
N THR A 36 6.28 0.88 8.26
CA THR A 36 6.41 0.94 6.80
C THR A 36 7.88 1.01 6.35
N ILE A 37 8.68 1.91 6.93
CA ILE A 37 10.07 2.11 6.49
C ILE A 37 10.96 0.90 6.83
N VAL A 38 10.82 0.35 8.04
CA VAL A 38 11.66 -0.77 8.48
C VAL A 38 11.28 -2.08 7.77
N ARG A 39 9.99 -2.26 7.41
CA ARG A 39 9.54 -3.41 6.61
C ARG A 39 10.16 -3.39 5.23
N ASP A 40 10.01 -2.30 4.48
CA ASP A 40 10.50 -2.23 3.10
C ASP A 40 12.02 -2.49 3.00
N TYR A 41 12.80 -2.02 3.99
CA TYR A 41 14.25 -2.23 4.02
C TYR A 41 14.62 -3.71 4.26
N ASN A 42 13.93 -4.38 5.19
CA ASN A 42 14.24 -5.75 5.61
C ASN A 42 13.42 -6.82 4.89
N ASP A 43 12.46 -6.46 4.05
CA ASP A 43 11.61 -7.43 3.38
C ASP A 43 12.44 -8.28 2.41
N PRO A 44 12.22 -9.61 2.38
CA PRO A 44 12.98 -10.53 1.55
C PRO A 44 12.56 -10.49 0.07
N TYR A 45 11.92 -9.41 -0.36
CA TYR A 45 11.43 -9.18 -1.72
C TYR A 45 11.42 -7.68 -2.04
N THR A 46 11.19 -7.34 -3.32
CA THR A 46 10.89 -5.99 -3.80
C THR A 46 9.50 -5.97 -4.43
N VAL A 47 8.87 -4.79 -4.46
CA VAL A 47 7.60 -4.56 -5.15
C VAL A 47 7.78 -3.36 -6.06
N GLU A 48 7.51 -3.53 -7.36
CA GLU A 48 7.71 -2.49 -8.37
C GLU A 48 6.48 -2.38 -9.27
N PRO A 49 6.10 -1.16 -9.72
CA PRO A 49 5.13 -0.99 -10.80
C PRO A 49 5.62 -1.65 -12.08
N LEU A 50 4.72 -2.36 -12.77
CA LEU A 50 4.98 -2.98 -14.06
C LEU A 50 3.84 -2.65 -15.02
N GLY A 51 4.18 -2.06 -16.16
CA GLY A 51 3.25 -1.84 -17.27
C GLY A 51 3.30 -3.03 -18.23
N LEU A 52 2.16 -3.60 -18.53
CA LEU A 52 1.99 -4.72 -19.46
C LEU A 52 1.10 -4.30 -20.63
N GLU A 53 1.16 -5.07 -21.71
CA GLU A 53 0.30 -4.91 -22.88
C GLU A 53 -0.45 -6.22 -23.09
N SER A 54 -1.79 -6.13 -23.16
CA SER A 54 -2.67 -7.25 -23.49
C SER A 54 -2.49 -7.67 -24.95
N GLN A 55 -2.97 -8.87 -25.29
CA GLN A 55 -2.97 -9.39 -26.66
C GLN A 55 -3.56 -8.42 -27.70
N ASP A 56 -4.53 -7.57 -27.32
CA ASP A 56 -5.14 -6.57 -28.20
C ASP A 56 -4.55 -5.16 -28.08
N GLY A 57 -3.40 -5.00 -27.42
CA GLY A 57 -2.72 -3.72 -27.25
C GLY A 57 -3.24 -2.89 -26.07
N THR A 58 -4.19 -3.41 -25.29
CA THR A 58 -4.68 -2.70 -24.10
C THR A 58 -3.58 -2.61 -23.04
N TYR A 59 -3.33 -1.42 -22.51
CA TYR A 59 -2.41 -1.24 -21.39
C TYR A 59 -2.96 -1.86 -20.10
N ILE A 60 -2.16 -2.69 -19.46
CA ILE A 60 -2.47 -3.38 -18.21
C ILE A 60 -1.51 -2.91 -17.11
N SER A 61 -2.06 -2.27 -16.07
CA SER A 61 -1.28 -1.85 -14.90
C SER A 61 -1.10 -3.01 -13.94
N SER A 62 0.12 -3.20 -13.45
CA SER A 62 0.42 -4.30 -12.53
C SER A 62 1.48 -3.93 -11.49
N PHE A 63 1.63 -4.78 -10.48
CA PHE A 63 2.77 -4.82 -9.59
C PHE A 63 3.52 -6.14 -9.75
N ILE A 64 4.85 -6.07 -9.80
CA ILE A 64 5.72 -7.24 -9.74
C ILE A 64 6.37 -7.33 -8.37
N TYR A 65 6.22 -8.48 -7.72
CA TYR A 65 6.84 -8.85 -6.46
C TYR A 65 7.97 -9.82 -6.76
N THR A 66 9.20 -9.42 -6.46
CA THR A 66 10.40 -10.23 -6.78
C THR A 66 11.12 -10.63 -5.50
N PRO A 67 11.30 -11.94 -5.22
CA PRO A 67 12.07 -12.38 -4.06
C PRO A 67 13.54 -11.98 -4.20
N LYS A 68 14.17 -11.55 -3.10
CA LYS A 68 15.62 -11.25 -3.05
C LYS A 68 16.40 -12.56 -2.89
N GLY A 69 17.47 -12.73 -3.67
CA GLY A 69 18.35 -13.91 -3.64
C GLY A 69 17.97 -15.01 -4.63
N GLU A 70 18.53 -16.21 -4.49
CA GLU A 70 18.41 -17.32 -5.48
C GLU A 70 17.04 -18.03 -5.51
N LYS A 71 16.06 -17.58 -4.72
CA LYS A 71 14.75 -18.24 -4.60
C LYS A 71 13.80 -17.78 -5.71
N SER A 72 13.83 -18.38 -6.89
CA SER A 72 12.72 -18.28 -7.84
C SER A 72 12.18 -19.67 -8.16
N HIS A 73 11.05 -20.01 -7.54
CA HIS A 73 10.28 -21.23 -7.79
C HIS A 73 9.34 -21.12 -9.01
N GLY A 74 9.46 -20.04 -9.79
CA GLY A 74 8.61 -19.73 -10.94
C GLY A 74 7.76 -18.47 -10.74
N GLY A 75 6.96 -18.16 -11.77
CA GLY A 75 6.06 -17.01 -11.81
C GLY A 75 4.62 -17.37 -11.46
N VAL A 76 3.93 -16.49 -10.71
CA VAL A 76 2.50 -16.60 -10.43
C VAL A 76 1.83 -15.28 -10.81
N VAL A 77 0.80 -15.35 -11.65
CA VAL A 77 -0.07 -14.21 -11.92
C VAL A 77 -1.28 -14.31 -11.01
N VAL A 78 -1.59 -13.22 -10.32
CA VAL A 78 -2.78 -13.07 -9.47
C VAL A 78 -3.58 -11.90 -9.99
N SER A 79 -4.88 -12.10 -10.09
CA SER A 79 -5.82 -11.06 -10.48
C SER A 79 -6.80 -10.81 -9.35
N HIS A 80 -7.29 -9.58 -9.26
CA HIS A 80 -8.45 -9.29 -8.43
C HIS A 80 -9.70 -9.97 -9.02
N ARG A 81 -10.77 -10.04 -8.20
CA ARG A 81 -12.08 -10.51 -8.65
C ARG A 81 -12.84 -9.34 -9.28
N TYR A 82 -14.16 -9.48 -9.47
CA TYR A 82 -14.98 -8.48 -10.16
C TYR A 82 -14.86 -7.04 -9.65
N TRP A 83 -14.66 -6.82 -8.34
CA TRP A 83 -14.46 -5.49 -7.77
C TRP A 83 -13.03 -5.38 -7.25
N GLY A 84 -12.28 -4.37 -7.69
CA GLY A 84 -10.97 -4.09 -7.12
C GLY A 84 -9.94 -3.56 -8.09
N ASP A 85 -8.70 -3.61 -7.61
CA ASP A 85 -7.47 -3.34 -8.32
C ASP A 85 -6.37 -4.30 -7.79
N LYS A 86 -5.19 -4.21 -8.38
CA LYS A 86 -3.97 -4.98 -8.09
C LYS A 86 -3.53 -4.90 -6.62
N THR A 87 -3.99 -3.91 -5.85
CA THR A 87 -3.65 -3.76 -4.44
C THR A 87 -4.44 -4.69 -3.53
N ILE A 88 -5.66 -5.10 -3.93
CA ILE A 88 -6.49 -6.02 -3.12
C ILE A 88 -5.83 -7.39 -2.96
N MET A 89 -5.00 -7.78 -3.92
CA MET A 89 -4.27 -9.05 -3.90
C MET A 89 -2.91 -8.97 -3.17
N ASP A 90 -2.57 -7.85 -2.55
CA ASP A 90 -1.29 -7.67 -1.84
C ASP A 90 -1.05 -8.73 -0.74
N PRO A 91 -2.01 -9.07 0.15
CA PRO A 91 -1.79 -10.10 1.16
C PRO A 91 -1.41 -11.47 0.59
N MET A 92 -2.01 -11.86 -0.54
CA MET A 92 -1.68 -13.11 -1.22
C MET A 92 -0.33 -13.03 -1.93
N SER A 93 -0.05 -11.91 -2.59
CA SER A 93 1.19 -11.66 -3.32
C SER A 93 2.40 -11.68 -2.39
N VAL A 94 2.28 -11.04 -1.23
CA VAL A 94 3.29 -11.04 -0.16
C VAL A 94 3.58 -12.46 0.34
N GLU A 95 2.54 -13.28 0.51
CA GLU A 95 2.69 -14.64 1.04
C GLU A 95 3.37 -15.58 0.03
N LEU A 96 3.06 -15.41 -1.26
CA LEU A 96 3.68 -16.14 -2.37
C LEU A 96 5.14 -15.70 -2.59
N VAL A 97 5.42 -14.39 -2.60
CA VAL A 97 6.79 -13.90 -2.82
C VAL A 97 7.71 -14.27 -1.65
N ARG A 98 7.21 -14.28 -0.41
CA ARG A 98 7.96 -14.80 0.76
C ARG A 98 8.31 -16.29 0.64
N ARG A 99 7.55 -17.06 -0.15
CA ARG A 99 7.85 -18.47 -0.50
C ARG A 99 8.80 -18.60 -1.68
N GLY A 100 9.23 -17.50 -2.29
CA GLY A 100 10.18 -17.50 -3.40
C GLY A 100 9.53 -17.62 -4.77
N PHE A 101 8.26 -17.24 -4.94
CA PHE A 101 7.67 -17.07 -6.26
C PHE A 101 7.84 -15.63 -6.72
N THR A 102 8.10 -15.40 -8.00
CA THR A 102 7.89 -14.08 -8.61
C THR A 102 6.39 -13.92 -8.82
N VAL A 103 5.79 -12.83 -8.34
CA VAL A 103 4.34 -12.65 -8.39
C VAL A 103 4.01 -11.41 -9.20
N ILE A 104 3.04 -11.50 -10.11
CA ILE A 104 2.50 -10.34 -10.83
C ILE A 104 1.04 -10.18 -10.43
N SER A 105 0.71 -9.06 -9.79
CA SER A 105 -0.66 -8.67 -9.49
C SER A 105 -1.16 -7.68 -10.53
N ILE A 106 -2.20 -8.02 -11.29
CA ILE A 106 -2.69 -7.22 -12.41
C ILE A 106 -4.01 -6.50 -12.08
N ASP A 107 -4.20 -5.34 -12.71
CA ASP A 107 -5.50 -4.71 -12.93
C ASP A 107 -6.08 -5.23 -14.24
N PHE A 108 -7.25 -5.87 -14.23
CA PHE A 108 -7.94 -6.19 -15.49
C PHE A 108 -8.29 -4.91 -16.27
N ARG A 109 -8.48 -5.02 -17.59
CA ARG A 109 -9.00 -3.90 -18.40
C ARG A 109 -10.25 -3.27 -17.77
N GLY A 110 -10.33 -1.94 -17.83
CA GLY A 110 -11.40 -1.17 -17.21
C GLY A 110 -11.36 -1.10 -15.67
N HIS A 111 -10.31 -1.62 -15.02
CA HIS A 111 -10.10 -1.54 -13.57
C HIS A 111 -8.81 -0.80 -13.21
N GLY A 112 -8.75 -0.29 -11.98
CA GLY A 112 -7.57 0.36 -11.43
C GLY A 112 -6.97 1.41 -12.38
N ALA A 113 -5.71 1.20 -12.77
CA ALA A 113 -5.00 2.07 -13.71
C ALA A 113 -4.81 1.44 -15.10
N SER A 114 -5.49 0.32 -15.39
CA SER A 114 -5.51 -0.30 -16.72
C SER A 114 -6.40 0.50 -17.68
N GLY A 115 -6.08 0.40 -18.97
CA GLY A 115 -6.88 0.98 -20.03
C GLY A 115 -8.10 0.12 -20.38
N GLY A 116 -8.72 0.43 -21.52
CA GLY A 116 -9.81 -0.36 -22.09
C GLY A 116 -11.14 -0.23 -21.34
N GLN A 117 -12.10 -1.07 -21.73
CA GLN A 117 -13.41 -1.18 -21.09
C GLN A 117 -13.57 -2.59 -20.53
N PHE A 118 -14.28 -2.69 -19.41
CA PHE A 118 -14.63 -3.98 -18.85
C PHE A 118 -15.68 -4.66 -19.74
N VAL A 119 -15.25 -5.73 -20.41
CA VAL A 119 -16.11 -6.66 -21.15
C VAL A 119 -15.66 -8.06 -20.78
N GLU A 120 -16.54 -8.84 -20.15
CA GLU A 120 -16.19 -10.13 -19.54
C GLU A 120 -15.53 -11.10 -20.54
N SER A 121 -16.02 -11.14 -21.80
CA SER A 121 -15.46 -11.98 -22.86
C SER A 121 -14.02 -11.64 -23.24
N GLU A 122 -13.58 -10.41 -22.95
CA GLU A 122 -12.28 -9.89 -23.37
C GLU A 122 -11.21 -10.03 -22.29
N LEU A 123 -11.58 -10.40 -21.06
CA LEU A 123 -10.63 -10.53 -19.94
C LEU A 123 -9.57 -11.60 -20.18
N ILE A 124 -9.89 -12.60 -21.00
CA ILE A 124 -8.93 -13.66 -21.37
C ILE A 124 -7.69 -13.09 -22.08
N LYS A 125 -7.85 -11.99 -22.80
CA LYS A 125 -6.76 -11.31 -23.54
C LYS A 125 -5.77 -10.59 -22.63
N ASP A 126 -6.16 -10.35 -21.37
CA ASP A 126 -5.31 -9.69 -20.37
C ASP A 126 -4.34 -10.67 -19.69
N ILE A 127 -4.53 -11.98 -19.88
CA ILE A 127 -3.75 -13.05 -19.22
C ILE A 127 -3.04 -14.01 -20.18
N GLU A 128 -3.17 -13.80 -21.50
CA GLU A 128 -2.45 -14.51 -22.56
C GLU A 128 -1.19 -13.73 -22.99
#